data_AF-A0A6B3F978-F1
#
_entry.id   AF-A0A6B3F978-F1
#
_cell.length_a   1.000
_cell.length_b   1.000
_cell.length_c   1.000
_cell.angle_alpha   90.00
_cell.angle_beta   90.00
_cell.angle_gamma   90.00
#
_symmetry.space_group_name_H-M   'P 1'
#
loop_
_entity.id
_entity.type
_entity.pdbx_description
1 polymer ?
#
loop_
_entity_poly.entity_id
_entity_poly.type
_entity_poly.pdbx_seq_one_letter_code
_entity_poly.pdbx_strand_id
1 'polypeptide(L)'
;PERALVFCVDEKSQIQALDRSQPVLPMMPGVPERATHDYVRAGTTSLFAALEVATGKVIGSLHRRHRAEEFKKFLIKVDKEVPAGLDVHLICDNYATHKTPAIKRWLLAHSRFHLHFTPTGSSWLNLVERWFAELTNKQIRRGVHKSVQALEKDIRNWIAAWNTDPKPYVWTKTADEILERLASYLNRIPDSEH
;
A
#
# COMPACT_ATOMS: atom_id res chain seq x y z
N PRO A 1 -8.04 17.80 -10.95
CA PRO A 1 -7.71 17.99 -12.38
C PRO A 1 -8.65 17.16 -13.26
N GLU A 2 -9.21 17.75 -14.33
CA GLU A 2 -10.26 17.12 -15.16
C GLU A 2 -9.78 15.93 -16.02
N ARG A 3 -8.46 15.70 -16.12
CA ARG A 3 -7.84 14.60 -16.90
C ARG A 3 -6.70 13.91 -16.17
N ALA A 4 -6.84 13.70 -14.87
CA ALA A 4 -5.81 13.07 -14.06
C ALA A 4 -6.38 12.00 -13.12
N LEU A 5 -5.57 10.97 -12.89
CA LEU A 5 -5.77 10.03 -11.80
C LEU A 5 -4.83 10.36 -10.65
N VAL A 6 -5.34 10.21 -9.43
CA VAL A 6 -4.58 10.41 -8.20
C VAL A 6 -4.54 9.08 -7.45
N PHE A 7 -3.33 8.60 -7.19
CA PHE A 7 -3.07 7.38 -6.46
C PHE A 7 -2.30 7.66 -5.18
N CYS A 8 -2.73 7.05 -4.07
CA CYS A 8 -1.91 6.85 -2.88
C CYS A 8 -1.08 5.58 -3.08
N VAL A 9 0.25 5.70 -3.03
CA VAL A 9 1.19 4.62 -3.31
C VAL A 9 2.07 4.36 -2.10
N ASP A 10 2.21 3.08 -1.76
CA ASP A 10 3.07 2.64 -0.66
C ASP A 10 3.40 1.15 -0.80
N GLU A 11 4.34 0.71 0.03
CA GLU A 11 4.77 -0.67 0.16
C GLU A 11 4.54 -1.25 1.54
N LYS A 12 3.79 -2.34 1.57
CA LYS A 12 3.78 -3.23 2.74
C LYS A 12 4.88 -4.27 2.59
N SER A 13 6.02 -4.00 3.21
CA SER A 13 7.15 -4.93 3.23
C SER A 13 6.99 -6.06 4.27
N GLN A 14 7.73 -7.16 4.07
CA GLN A 14 7.87 -8.26 5.03
C GLN A 14 6.55 -8.91 5.49
N ILE A 15 5.59 -9.06 4.59
CA ILE A 15 4.36 -9.81 4.87
C ILE A 15 4.74 -11.29 5.06
N GLN A 16 4.59 -11.78 6.28
CA GLN A 16 5.01 -13.12 6.68
C GLN A 16 3.93 -14.16 6.35
N ALA A 17 4.34 -15.22 5.64
CA ALA A 17 3.54 -16.44 5.52
C ALA A 17 3.66 -17.22 6.83
N LEU A 18 2.52 -17.40 7.51
CA LEU A 18 2.39 -18.08 8.79
C LEU A 18 1.43 -19.26 8.66
N ASP A 19 1.88 -20.45 9.00
CA ASP A 19 1.03 -21.60 9.30
C ASP A 19 0.89 -21.74 10.82
N ARG A 20 -0.29 -22.13 11.30
CA ARG A 20 -0.49 -22.43 12.73
C ARG A 20 -0.01 -23.85 12.99
N SER A 21 0.70 -24.06 14.10
CA SER A 21 1.18 -25.40 14.47
C SER A 21 0.04 -26.39 14.74
N GLN A 22 -1.17 -25.88 15.06
CA GLN A 22 -2.38 -26.67 15.25
C GLN A 22 -3.56 -26.06 14.48
N PRO A 23 -4.58 -26.87 14.10
CA PRO A 23 -5.78 -26.40 13.42
C PRO A 23 -6.53 -25.35 14.25
N VAL A 24 -7.01 -24.29 13.58
CA VAL A 24 -7.96 -23.35 14.19
C VAL A 24 -9.30 -24.06 14.35
N LEU A 25 -9.83 -24.10 15.57
CA LEU A 25 -11.15 -24.67 15.84
C LEU A 25 -12.23 -23.64 15.52
N PRO A 26 -13.29 -24.01 14.79
CA PRO A 26 -14.34 -23.07 14.39
C PRO A 26 -15.06 -22.52 15.62
N MET A 27 -15.56 -21.28 15.49
CA MET A 27 -16.38 -20.66 16.51
C MET A 27 -17.68 -21.44 16.67
N MET A 28 -18.05 -21.77 17.91
CA MET A 28 -19.34 -22.36 18.28
C MET A 28 -20.11 -21.39 19.16
N PRO A 29 -21.46 -21.44 19.20
CA PRO A 29 -22.23 -20.60 20.13
C PRO A 29 -21.70 -20.74 21.56
N GLY A 30 -21.30 -19.62 22.16
CA GLY A 30 -20.73 -19.56 23.51
C GLY A 30 -19.23 -19.84 23.63
N VAL A 31 -18.51 -20.13 22.54
CA VAL A 31 -17.07 -20.42 22.57
C VAL A 31 -16.32 -19.49 21.59
N PRO A 32 -15.41 -18.62 22.09
CA PRO A 32 -14.59 -17.79 21.21
C PRO A 32 -13.63 -18.67 20.40
N GLU A 33 -13.25 -18.19 19.21
CA GLU A 33 -12.23 -18.83 18.39
C GLU A 33 -10.92 -19.01 19.18
N ARG A 34 -10.33 -20.21 19.11
CA ARG A 34 -9.06 -20.53 19.75
C ARG A 34 -8.00 -20.81 18.67
N ALA A 35 -6.91 -20.05 18.73
CA ALA A 35 -5.74 -20.26 17.90
C ALA A 35 -4.50 -20.43 18.79
N THR A 36 -3.62 -21.37 18.44
CA THR A 36 -2.34 -21.52 19.15
C THR A 36 -1.42 -20.34 18.82
N HIS A 37 -0.66 -19.90 19.83
CA HIS A 37 0.34 -18.84 19.64
C HIS A 37 1.53 -19.30 18.78
N ASP A 38 1.81 -20.61 18.74
CA ASP A 38 2.88 -21.22 17.96
C ASP A 38 2.58 -21.22 16.45
N TYR A 39 3.59 -20.85 15.67
CA TYR A 39 3.48 -20.77 14.21
C TYR A 39 4.75 -21.25 13.51
N VAL A 40 4.58 -21.70 12.27
CA VAL A 40 5.67 -22.03 11.35
C VAL A 40 5.80 -20.92 10.32
N ARG A 41 7.01 -20.39 10.17
CA ARG A 41 7.33 -19.34 9.18
C ARG A 41 7.70 -19.99 7.85
N ALA A 42 6.96 -19.66 6.80
CA ALA A 42 7.21 -20.20 5.45
C ALA A 42 7.89 -19.19 4.50
N GLY A 43 8.34 -18.04 5.02
CA GLY A 43 8.99 -16.96 4.28
C GLY A 43 8.15 -15.66 4.21
N THR A 44 8.68 -14.64 3.55
CA THR A 44 8.05 -13.31 3.44
C THR A 44 7.88 -12.86 1.99
N THR A 45 6.96 -11.93 1.77
CA THR A 45 6.79 -11.20 0.50
C THR A 45 6.54 -9.72 0.78
N SER A 46 6.67 -8.87 -0.23
CA SER A 46 6.34 -7.44 -0.16
C SER A 46 5.25 -7.11 -1.17
N LEU A 47 4.31 -6.26 -0.77
CA LEU A 47 3.22 -5.79 -1.62
C LEU A 47 3.39 -4.30 -1.88
N PHE A 48 3.53 -3.94 -3.15
CA PHE A 48 3.42 -2.56 -3.64
C PHE A 48 1.97 -2.34 -4.03
N ALA A 49 1.36 -1.25 -3.60
CA ALA A 49 -0.03 -0.95 -3.94
C ALA A 49 -0.21 0.53 -4.30
N ALA A 50 -1.10 0.76 -5.26
CA ALA A 50 -1.57 2.08 -5.69
C ALA A 50 -3.09 2.09 -5.53
N LEU A 51 -3.57 2.86 -4.57
CA LEU A 51 -4.99 3.07 -4.31
C LEU A 51 -5.45 4.34 -5.04
N GLU A 52 -6.38 4.20 -5.99
CA GLU A 52 -7.02 5.32 -6.65
C GLU A 52 -7.94 6.06 -5.66
N VAL A 53 -7.68 7.34 -5.43
CA VAL A 53 -8.38 8.11 -4.39
C VAL A 53 -9.88 8.26 -4.69
N ALA A 54 -10.25 8.46 -5.95
CA ALA A 54 -11.62 8.73 -6.35
C ALA A 54 -12.53 7.49 -6.30
N THR A 55 -12.01 6.34 -6.74
CA THR A 55 -12.82 5.10 -6.89
C THR A 55 -12.56 4.10 -5.77
N GLY A 56 -11.44 4.21 -5.06
CA GLY A 56 -10.97 3.20 -4.11
C GLY A 56 -10.41 1.93 -4.75
N LYS A 57 -10.24 1.87 -6.08
CA LYS A 57 -9.62 0.72 -6.75
C LYS A 57 -8.14 0.61 -6.39
N VAL A 58 -7.64 -0.62 -6.33
CA VAL A 58 -6.24 -0.90 -5.99
C VAL A 58 -5.55 -1.65 -7.11
N ILE A 59 -4.42 -1.12 -7.54
CA ILE A 59 -3.44 -1.82 -8.37
C ILE A 59 -2.36 -2.35 -7.43
N GLY A 60 -2.16 -3.66 -7.38
CA GLY A 60 -1.16 -4.28 -6.49
C GLY A 60 -0.12 -5.11 -7.22
N SER A 61 1.13 -5.12 -6.75
CA SER A 61 2.20 -5.98 -7.26
C SER A 61 2.99 -6.61 -6.13
N LEU A 62 3.18 -7.93 -6.20
CA LEU A 62 3.90 -8.71 -5.21
C LEU A 62 5.33 -8.95 -5.66
N HIS A 63 6.27 -8.71 -4.75
CA HIS A 63 7.69 -8.87 -4.99
C HIS A 63 8.37 -9.49 -3.77
N ARG A 64 9.31 -10.42 -3.99
CA ARG A 64 10.09 -11.05 -2.90
C ARG A 64 11.20 -10.15 -2.34
N ARG A 65 11.48 -9.03 -2.99
CA ARG A 65 12.48 -8.04 -2.59
C ARG A 65 11.84 -6.66 -2.55
N HIS A 66 12.43 -5.78 -1.76
CA HIS A 66 11.95 -4.42 -1.54
C HIS A 66 13.07 -3.44 -1.88
N ARG A 67 13.23 -3.12 -3.16
CA ARG A 67 14.26 -2.20 -3.67
C ARG A 67 13.67 -1.29 -4.74
N ALA A 68 14.43 -0.27 -5.13
CA ALA A 68 14.04 0.65 -6.20
C ALA A 68 13.78 -0.05 -7.56
N GLU A 69 14.40 -1.21 -7.82
CA GLU A 69 14.13 -1.99 -9.02
C GLU A 69 12.70 -2.54 -9.03
N GLU A 70 12.23 -3.05 -7.89
CA GLU A 70 10.86 -3.52 -7.73
C GLU A 70 9.86 -2.37 -7.78
N PHE A 71 10.18 -1.22 -7.17
CA PHE A 71 9.36 0.00 -7.30
C PHE A 71 9.23 0.43 -8.77
N LYS A 72 10.32 0.45 -9.54
CA LYS A 72 10.28 0.75 -10.98
C LYS A 72 9.38 -0.23 -11.75
N LYS A 73 9.46 -1.53 -11.46
CA LYS A 73 8.58 -2.55 -12.06
C LYS A 73 7.11 -2.27 -11.73
N PHE A 74 6.84 -1.81 -10.51
CA PHE A 74 5.51 -1.41 -10.11
C PHE A 74 5.00 -0.18 -10.87
N LEU A 75 5.82 0.86 -11.04
CA LEU A 75 5.48 2.03 -11.86
C LEU A 75 5.14 1.64 -13.31
N ILE A 76 5.90 0.73 -13.91
CA ILE A 76 5.62 0.19 -15.26
C ILE A 76 4.29 -0.55 -15.29
N LYS A 77 3.92 -1.26 -14.20
CA LYS A 77 2.62 -1.92 -14.10
C LYS A 77 1.48 -0.89 -14.05
N VAL A 78 1.61 0.14 -13.21
CA VAL A 78 0.63 1.23 -13.12
C VAL A 78 0.45 1.91 -14.48
N ASP A 79 1.54 2.21 -15.18
CA ASP A 79 1.52 2.82 -16.52
C ASP A 79 0.74 1.98 -17.54
N LYS A 80 0.80 0.65 -17.46
CA LYS A 80 0.04 -0.25 -18.33
C LYS A 80 -1.45 -0.33 -17.99
N GLU A 81 -1.81 -0.19 -16.71
CA GLU A 81 -3.19 -0.30 -16.26
C GLU A 81 -3.96 1.03 -16.35
N VAL A 82 -3.25 2.16 -16.37
CA VAL A 82 -3.84 3.49 -16.51
C VAL A 82 -3.98 3.89 -17.98
N PRO A 83 -5.15 4.37 -18.44
CA PRO A 83 -5.36 4.83 -19.82
C PRO A 83 -4.28 5.81 -20.32
N ALA A 84 -3.83 5.61 -21.55
CA ALA A 84 -2.87 6.49 -22.23
C ALA A 84 -3.54 7.83 -22.55
N GLY A 85 -3.10 8.92 -21.90
CA GLY A 85 -3.67 10.25 -22.07
C GLY A 85 -4.17 10.91 -20.78
N LEU A 86 -4.11 10.21 -19.65
CA LEU A 86 -4.33 10.79 -18.32
C LEU A 86 -2.99 11.06 -17.64
N ASP A 87 -2.93 12.20 -16.95
CA ASP A 87 -1.87 12.49 -15.99
C ASP A 87 -2.04 11.61 -14.75
N VAL A 88 -0.93 11.19 -14.17
CA VAL A 88 -0.87 10.23 -13.07
C VAL A 88 -0.13 10.86 -11.90
N HIS A 89 -0.87 11.25 -10.88
CA HIS A 89 -0.33 11.81 -9.65
C HIS A 89 -0.17 10.69 -8.62
N LEU A 90 1.06 10.43 -8.20
CA LEU A 90 1.38 9.42 -7.19
C LEU A 90 1.75 10.15 -5.89
N ILE A 91 0.95 9.96 -4.85
CA ILE A 91 1.24 10.40 -3.49
C ILE A 91 2.01 9.26 -2.80
N CYS A 92 3.28 9.49 -2.51
CA CYS A 92 4.18 8.52 -1.88
C CYS A 92 4.70 9.05 -0.54
N ASP A 93 5.18 8.15 0.30
CA ASP A 93 6.01 8.54 1.43
C ASP A 93 7.39 9.04 0.95
N ASN A 94 8.17 9.62 1.87
CA ASN A 94 9.46 10.23 1.55
C ASN A 94 10.63 9.22 1.43
N TYR A 95 10.34 7.93 1.20
CA TYR A 95 11.33 6.87 1.24
C TYR A 95 12.42 6.99 0.17
N ALA A 96 13.67 6.68 0.54
CA ALA A 96 14.84 6.89 -0.32
C ALA A 96 14.78 6.11 -1.64
N THR A 97 14.10 4.96 -1.67
CA THR A 97 14.01 4.13 -2.88
C THR A 97 13.22 4.82 -4.00
N HIS A 98 12.29 5.71 -3.66
CA HIS A 98 11.51 6.53 -4.60
C HIS A 98 12.35 7.61 -5.29
N LYS A 99 13.52 7.93 -4.74
CA LYS A 99 14.38 9.05 -5.20
C LYS A 99 15.65 8.61 -5.90
N THR A 100 15.82 7.31 -6.15
CA THR A 100 17.04 6.81 -6.80
C THR A 100 17.20 7.37 -8.22
N PRO A 101 18.43 7.47 -8.75
CA PRO A 101 18.66 7.94 -10.11
C PRO A 101 17.89 7.17 -11.18
N ALA A 102 17.65 5.87 -10.96
CA ALA A 102 16.87 5.03 -11.86
C ALA A 102 15.40 5.45 -11.92
N ILE A 103 14.79 5.84 -10.80
CA ILE A 103 13.41 6.33 -10.73
C ILE A 103 13.32 7.73 -11.33
N LYS A 104 14.25 8.63 -10.97
CA LYS A 104 14.31 9.97 -11.57
C LYS A 104 14.39 9.92 -13.10
N ARG A 105 15.28 9.07 -13.65
CA ARG A 105 15.37 8.87 -15.12
C ARG A 105 14.09 8.31 -15.72
N TRP A 106 13.42 7.39 -15.03
CA TRP A 106 12.15 6.84 -15.51
C TRP A 106 11.07 7.92 -15.55
N LEU A 107 10.94 8.75 -14.52
CA LEU A 107 9.97 9.85 -14.48
C LEU A 107 10.24 10.91 -15.55
N LEU A 108 11.50 11.23 -15.85
CA LEU A 108 11.85 12.11 -16.96
C LEU A 108 11.41 11.56 -18.33
N ALA A 109 11.41 10.24 -18.50
CA ALA A 109 10.93 9.59 -19.72
C ALA A 109 9.40 9.41 -19.77
N HIS A 110 8.70 9.59 -18.64
CA HIS A 110 7.25 9.41 -18.52
C HIS A 110 6.64 10.68 -17.92
N SER A 111 6.61 11.76 -18.71
CA SER A 111 6.22 13.11 -18.25
C SER A 111 4.82 13.21 -17.65
N ARG A 112 3.94 12.25 -17.93
CA ARG A 112 2.59 12.14 -17.34
C ARG A 112 2.59 11.70 -15.88
N PHE A 113 3.71 11.21 -15.35
CA PHE A 113 3.82 10.77 -13.96
C PHE A 113 4.39 11.87 -13.07
N HIS A 114 3.62 12.24 -12.05
CA HIS A 114 3.98 13.26 -11.07
C HIS A 114 4.05 12.63 -9.68
N LEU A 115 5.25 12.55 -9.09
CA LEU A 115 5.42 12.11 -7.70
C LEU A 115 5.25 13.29 -6.74
N HIS A 116 4.40 13.09 -5.75
CA HIS A 116 4.14 14.01 -4.64
C HIS A 116 4.52 13.29 -3.35
N PHE A 117 5.41 13.88 -2.56
CA PHE A 117 5.84 13.27 -1.30
C PHE A 117 5.04 13.84 -0.13
N THR A 118 4.51 12.97 0.73
CA THR A 118 3.92 13.40 1.99
C THR A 118 5.00 14.01 2.89
N PRO A 119 4.69 15.08 3.66
CA PRO A 119 5.61 15.61 4.65
C PRO A 119 6.08 14.53 5.65
N THR A 120 7.29 14.69 6.17
CA THR A 120 7.84 13.77 7.18
C THR A 120 6.89 13.65 8.37
N GLY A 121 6.64 12.41 8.81
CA GLY A 121 5.71 12.11 9.91
C GLY A 121 4.22 12.21 9.54
N SER A 122 3.89 12.41 8.26
CA SER A 122 2.49 12.53 7.79
C SER A 122 2.02 11.33 6.99
N SER A 123 2.46 10.12 7.36
CA SER A 123 2.09 8.86 6.69
C SER A 123 0.57 8.61 6.70
N TRP A 124 -0.14 9.17 7.70
CA TRP A 124 -1.60 9.17 7.78
C TRP A 124 -2.30 9.80 6.57
N LEU A 125 -1.60 10.62 5.77
CA LEU A 125 -2.09 11.16 4.50
C LEU A 125 -2.13 10.14 3.37
N ASN A 126 -1.41 9.01 3.52
CA ASN A 126 -1.33 7.99 2.50
C ASN A 126 -2.44 6.95 2.69
N LEU A 127 -3.59 7.14 2.02
CA LEU A 127 -4.79 6.30 2.22
C LEU A 127 -4.57 4.81 1.96
N VAL A 128 -3.59 4.45 1.16
CA VAL A 128 -3.25 3.04 0.91
C VAL A 128 -2.76 2.34 2.18
N GLU A 129 -2.17 3.06 3.15
CA GLU A 129 -1.82 2.49 4.46
C GLU A 129 -3.06 1.99 5.22
N ARG A 130 -4.19 2.70 5.08
CA ARG A 130 -5.47 2.26 5.64
C ARG A 130 -5.98 1.01 4.93
N TRP A 131 -5.82 0.93 3.62
CA TRP A 131 -6.14 -0.29 2.86
C TRP A 131 -5.25 -1.47 3.27
N PHE A 132 -3.96 -1.24 3.52
CA PHE A 132 -3.06 -2.26 4.05
C PHE A 132 -3.49 -2.75 5.44
N ALA A 133 -4.02 -1.87 6.29
CA ALA A 133 -4.58 -2.27 7.58
C ALA A 133 -5.79 -3.20 7.42
N GLU A 134 -6.69 -2.92 6.47
CA GLU A 134 -7.83 -3.79 6.13
C GLU A 134 -7.36 -5.17 5.64
N LEU A 135 -6.45 -5.21 4.66
CA LEU A 135 -5.85 -6.46 4.17
C LEU A 135 -5.20 -7.25 5.33
N THR A 136 -4.48 -6.56 6.21
CA THR A 136 -3.81 -7.19 7.35
C THR A 136 -4.80 -7.81 8.32
N ASN A 137 -5.82 -7.07 8.71
CA ASN A 137 -6.76 -7.48 9.75
C ASN A 137 -7.79 -8.50 9.27
N LYS A 138 -8.21 -8.41 8.00
CA LYS A 138 -9.27 -9.27 7.45
C LYS A 138 -8.74 -10.51 6.73
N GLN A 139 -7.60 -10.42 6.05
CA GLN A 139 -7.03 -11.53 5.29
C GLN A 139 -5.80 -12.13 5.99
N ILE A 140 -4.75 -11.34 6.22
CA ILE A 140 -3.44 -11.88 6.62
C ILE A 140 -3.46 -12.47 8.04
N ARG A 141 -4.05 -11.77 9.01
CA ARG A 141 -4.08 -12.22 10.41
C ARG A 141 -5.04 -13.39 10.67
N ARG A 142 -6.07 -13.52 9.84
CA ARG A 142 -7.09 -14.58 9.93
C ARG A 142 -6.76 -15.79 9.05
N GLY A 143 -5.87 -15.62 8.08
CA GLY A 143 -5.46 -16.65 7.15
C GLY A 143 -4.41 -17.60 7.72
N VAL A 144 -4.33 -18.78 7.09
CA VAL A 144 -3.28 -19.77 7.31
C VAL A 144 -2.52 -19.93 6.00
N HIS A 145 -1.25 -19.51 5.98
CA HIS A 145 -0.44 -19.42 4.77
C HIS A 145 0.76 -20.36 4.86
N LYS A 146 0.60 -21.58 4.34
CA LYS A 146 1.61 -22.66 4.39
C LYS A 146 2.83 -22.43 3.49
N SER A 147 2.76 -21.44 2.61
CA SER A 147 3.85 -21.05 1.71
C SER A 147 3.70 -19.58 1.29
N VAL A 148 4.80 -18.98 0.82
CA VAL A 148 4.75 -17.64 0.22
C VAL A 148 3.81 -17.61 -0.99
N GLN A 149 3.77 -18.67 -1.79
CA GLN A 149 2.89 -18.76 -2.96
C GLN A 149 1.40 -18.75 -2.57
N ALA A 150 1.04 -19.42 -1.47
CA ALA A 150 -0.32 -19.39 -0.94
C ALA A 150 -0.69 -17.99 -0.46
N LEU A 151 0.19 -17.34 0.34
CA LEU A 151 0.01 -15.95 0.76
C LEU A 151 -0.16 -15.00 -0.43
N GLU A 152 0.70 -15.11 -1.43
CA GLU A 152 0.63 -14.27 -2.63
C GLU A 152 -0.66 -14.49 -3.41
N LYS A 153 -1.14 -15.74 -3.53
CA LYS A 153 -2.43 -16.05 -4.17
C LYS A 153 -3.57 -15.41 -3.40
N ASP A 154 -3.57 -15.50 -2.08
CA ASP A 154 -4.62 -14.92 -1.23
C ASP A 154 -4.65 -13.39 -1.32
N ILE A 155 -3.49 -12.74 -1.36
CA ILE A 155 -3.39 -11.29 -1.57
C ILE A 155 -3.93 -10.89 -2.95
N ARG A 156 -3.60 -11.64 -4.02
CA ARG A 156 -4.15 -11.39 -5.37
C ARG A 156 -5.67 -11.54 -5.39
N ASN A 157 -6.20 -12.58 -4.75
CA ASN A 157 -7.64 -12.80 -4.64
C ASN A 157 -8.32 -11.68 -3.85
N TRP A 158 -7.70 -11.22 -2.76
CA TRP A 158 -8.19 -10.08 -1.98
C TRP A 158 -8.28 -8.81 -2.81
N ILE A 159 -7.24 -8.47 -3.59
CA ILE A 159 -7.25 -7.31 -4.48
C ILE A 159 -8.35 -7.44 -5.54
N ALA A 160 -8.49 -8.61 -6.15
CA ALA A 160 -9.53 -8.86 -7.15
C ALA A 160 -10.93 -8.69 -6.56
N ALA A 161 -11.19 -9.26 -5.38
CA ALA A 161 -12.47 -9.13 -4.67
C ALA A 161 -12.72 -7.69 -4.17
N TRP A 162 -11.69 -6.98 -3.72
CA TRP A 162 -11.81 -5.57 -3.34
C TRP A 162 -12.25 -4.72 -4.54
N ASN A 163 -11.67 -4.97 -5.72
CA ASN A 163 -11.95 -4.19 -6.92
C ASN A 163 -13.31 -4.48 -7.56
N THR A 164 -14.09 -5.47 -7.10
CA THR A 164 -15.47 -5.68 -7.59
C THR A 164 -16.46 -4.68 -7.02
N ASP A 165 -16.25 -4.24 -5.77
CA ASP A 165 -17.04 -3.19 -5.10
C ASP A 165 -16.08 -2.32 -4.25
N PRO A 166 -15.23 -1.50 -4.90
CA PRO A 166 -14.22 -0.72 -4.20
C PRO A 166 -14.89 0.38 -3.40
N LYS A 167 -14.47 0.54 -2.14
CA LYS A 167 -14.98 1.59 -1.25
C LYS A 167 -13.93 2.69 -1.12
N PRO A 168 -14.12 3.86 -1.75
CA PRO A 168 -13.19 4.97 -1.60
C PRO A 168 -13.16 5.43 -0.14
N TYR A 169 -11.98 5.75 0.36
CA TYR A 169 -11.85 6.39 1.66
C TYR A 169 -12.11 7.88 1.51
N VAL A 170 -13.07 8.39 2.28
CA VAL A 170 -13.40 9.81 2.29
C VAL A 170 -12.57 10.50 3.36
N TRP A 171 -11.87 11.56 2.97
CA TRP A 171 -11.28 12.51 3.91
C TRP A 171 -12.39 13.25 4.64
N THR A 172 -12.46 13.11 5.96
CA THR A 172 -13.46 13.83 6.76
C THR A 172 -13.02 15.26 7.07
N LYS A 173 -11.75 15.59 6.85
CA LYS A 173 -11.17 16.92 7.07
C LYS A 173 -11.02 17.65 5.75
N THR A 174 -11.20 18.96 5.77
CA THR A 174 -11.00 19.81 4.57
C THR A 174 -9.51 19.89 4.21
N ALA A 175 -9.22 20.32 2.98
CA ALA A 175 -7.85 20.56 2.57
C ALA A 175 -7.15 21.60 3.48
N ASP A 176 -7.86 22.65 3.87
CA ASP A 176 -7.33 23.70 4.76
C ASP A 176 -7.00 23.16 6.15
N GLU A 177 -7.87 22.34 6.73
CA GLU A 177 -7.60 21.68 8.02
C GLU A 177 -6.43 20.71 7.95
N ILE A 178 -6.26 20.02 6.81
CA ILE A 178 -5.10 19.17 6.56
C ILE A 178 -3.83 20.01 6.48
N LEU A 179 -3.85 21.11 5.73
CA LEU A 179 -2.72 22.02 5.55
C LEU A 179 -2.34 22.73 6.86
N GLU A 180 -3.31 23.17 7.66
CA GLU A 180 -3.07 23.77 8.97
C GLU A 180 -2.43 22.76 9.93
N ARG A 181 -2.94 21.52 9.97
CA ARG A 181 -2.34 20.45 10.77
C ARG A 181 -0.92 20.15 10.30
N LEU A 182 -0.68 20.09 8.99
CA LEU A 182 0.66 19.91 8.43
C LEU A 182 1.60 21.06 8.80
N ALA A 183 1.14 22.32 8.72
CA ALA A 183 1.90 23.49 9.13
C ALA A 183 2.31 23.38 10.61
N SER A 184 1.41 22.91 11.48
CA SER A 184 1.74 22.68 12.90
C SER A 184 2.84 21.63 13.12
N TYR A 185 2.95 20.62 12.24
CA TYR A 185 4.02 19.61 12.30
C TYR A 185 5.31 20.14 11.67
N LEU A 186 5.23 20.82 10.54
CA LEU A 186 6.38 21.39 9.83
C LEU A 186 7.05 22.49 10.66
N ASN A 187 6.27 23.36 11.32
CA ASN A 187 6.79 24.42 12.20
C ASN A 187 7.37 23.87 13.52
N ARG A 188 7.13 22.60 13.86
CA ARG A 188 7.66 21.93 15.06
C ARG A 188 8.99 21.23 14.82
N ILE A 189 9.45 21.13 13.57
CA ILE A 189 10.78 20.63 13.25
C ILE A 189 11.68 21.86 13.09
N PRO A 190 12.48 22.25 14.11
CA PRO A 190 13.51 23.25 13.88
C PRO A 190 14.52 22.66 12.89
N ASP A 191 15.04 23.49 11.99
CA ASP A 191 16.06 23.19 10.99
C ASP A 191 16.94 21.99 11.37
N SER A 192 16.60 20.81 10.85
CA SER A 192 17.54 19.70 10.78
C SER A 192 18.19 19.80 9.40
N GLU A 193 19.25 20.60 9.32
CA GLU A 193 20.21 20.62 8.22
C GLU A 193 20.64 19.18 7.89
N HIS A 194 20.34 18.72 6.67
CA HIS A 194 21.07 17.65 5.96
C HIS A 194 20.86 17.78 4.45
#